data_AF-A0A3M2BPR3-F1
#
_entry.id   AF-A0A3M2BPR3-F1
#
_cell.length_a   1.000
_cell.length_b   1.000
_cell.length_c   1.000
_cell.angle_alpha   90.00
_cell.angle_beta   90.00
_cell.angle_gamma   90.00
#
_symmetry.space_group_name_H-M   'P 1'
#
loop_
_entity.id
_entity.type
_entity.pdbx_description
1 polymer ?
#
loop_
_entity_poly.entity_id
_entity_poly.type
_entity_poly.pdbx_seq_one_letter_code
_entity_poly.pdbx_strand_id
1 'polypeptide(L)'
;MIGRGEPAQGDKAMIRQRPSSSVAARAAVAAILLVLAAGALGAQTFGRVVLTVTDADGQPLPGAKITVTCELLPRFHKELKTNKKGEATVAVVDATKRYQVSVELEGYLPHQESIKPRLGQTSRAQVVLRSVTSQVPPPTEEATLTPAQEVFNEGVAALQQEDLTTAEAKFRQALEMDPHLEAPVRSALGGLHLMAGQPESAIADAQALLALEPQNSRGYRILYEAHKALGDEKEAEKALKALSELDRGGDTVAMVYNEGVESFRVGDMAAAKARFAEALEMQPDFELALKGMLQVLLREESHLEAVAIVERLLALHPDDKNLLGLRHRLYKAAGDETKAQEALAALVEADPTLVVQQALERGVALYNAGDARAASEQFERALAVEPDNAKAHYHLGLCFVNLGDNAKAREHFERFLALAPDDPDAGTARDMLNYLE
;
A
#
# COMPACT_ATOMS: atom_id res chain seq x y z
N MET A 1 -36.78 -70.07 -9.47
CA MET A 1 -37.55 -69.42 -8.38
C MET A 1 -37.32 -67.92 -8.55
N ILE A 2 -38.10 -67.16 -9.31
CA ILE A 2 -39.55 -66.87 -9.18
C ILE A 2 -39.84 -66.56 -7.70
N GLY A 3 -40.03 -65.33 -7.26
CA GLY A 3 -40.92 -64.29 -7.81
C GLY A 3 -42.10 -64.17 -6.84
N ARG A 4 -42.06 -63.17 -5.95
CA ARG A 4 -43.01 -62.03 -5.89
C ARG A 4 -44.50 -62.39 -5.97
N GLY A 5 -45.22 -61.91 -4.95
CA GLY A 5 -46.66 -61.62 -4.92
C GLY A 5 -47.03 -61.27 -3.46
N GLU A 6 -47.04 -59.99 -3.06
CA GLU A 6 -48.19 -59.03 -3.10
C GLU A 6 -49.23 -59.28 -1.97
N PRO A 7 -50.13 -58.34 -1.56
CA PRO A 7 -50.45 -57.00 -2.11
C PRO A 7 -50.71 -55.82 -1.10
N ALA A 8 -50.84 -54.62 -1.70
CA ALA A 8 -51.81 -53.50 -1.58
C ALA A 8 -52.36 -53.02 -0.20
N GLN A 9 -52.88 -51.79 0.03
CA GLN A 9 -53.02 -50.46 -0.61
C GLN A 9 -53.78 -49.58 0.43
N GLY A 10 -53.66 -48.24 0.38
CA GLY A 10 -54.55 -47.32 1.12
C GLY A 10 -53.88 -46.03 1.58
N ASP A 11 -53.36 -45.21 0.67
CA ASP A 11 -54.02 -43.98 0.17
C ASP A 11 -54.11 -42.81 1.17
N LYS A 12 -53.16 -41.87 1.08
CA LYS A 12 -53.42 -40.43 1.29
C LYS A 12 -52.58 -39.62 0.31
N ALA A 13 -53.29 -39.03 -0.65
CA ALA A 13 -52.80 -38.01 -1.55
C ALA A 13 -52.45 -36.70 -0.81
N MET A 14 -51.81 -35.80 -1.58
CA MET A 14 -51.66 -34.35 -1.36
C MET A 14 -50.48 -33.84 -0.50
N ILE A 15 -49.35 -33.58 -1.16
CA ILE A 15 -48.86 -32.23 -1.57
C ILE A 15 -47.34 -32.36 -1.81
N ARG A 16 -46.91 -32.38 -3.08
CA ARG A 16 -45.51 -32.10 -3.43
C ARG A 16 -45.28 -30.60 -3.22
N GLN A 17 -44.74 -30.20 -2.07
CA GLN A 17 -44.15 -28.88 -1.93
C GLN A 17 -42.90 -28.83 -2.80
N ARG A 18 -42.94 -28.02 -3.85
CA ARG A 18 -41.72 -27.57 -4.52
C ARG A 18 -40.86 -26.88 -3.46
N PRO A 19 -39.58 -27.22 -3.28
CA PRO A 19 -38.72 -26.44 -2.41
C PRO A 19 -38.72 -25.01 -2.95
N SER A 20 -39.15 -24.07 -2.11
CA SER A 20 -39.16 -22.66 -2.46
C SER A 20 -37.78 -22.24 -2.94
N SER A 21 -37.73 -21.41 -3.98
CA SER A 21 -36.54 -20.87 -4.64
C SER A 21 -35.58 -20.08 -3.73
N SER A 22 -35.78 -20.10 -2.42
CA SER A 22 -34.97 -19.37 -1.43
C SER A 22 -33.85 -20.21 -0.78
N VAL A 23 -33.88 -21.55 -0.89
CA VAL A 23 -32.88 -22.41 -0.22
C VAL A 23 -31.66 -22.71 -1.11
N ALA A 24 -31.86 -22.90 -2.42
CA ALA A 24 -30.75 -23.03 -3.38
C ALA A 24 -29.96 -21.70 -3.55
N ALA A 25 -30.63 -20.55 -3.38
CA ALA A 25 -29.98 -19.24 -3.42
C ALA A 25 -29.09 -18.97 -2.19
N ARG A 26 -29.42 -19.57 -1.02
CA ARG A 26 -28.62 -19.41 0.21
C ARG A 26 -27.37 -20.29 0.23
N ALA A 27 -27.39 -21.44 -0.44
CA ALA A 27 -26.20 -22.29 -0.59
C ALA A 27 -25.16 -21.70 -1.57
N ALA A 28 -25.57 -20.93 -2.58
CA ALA A 28 -24.66 -20.22 -3.48
C ALA A 28 -23.99 -19.00 -2.82
N VAL A 29 -24.68 -18.33 -1.88
CA VAL A 29 -24.10 -17.22 -1.10
C VAL A 29 -23.14 -17.73 -0.03
N ALA A 30 -23.40 -18.90 0.56
CA ALA A 30 -22.49 -19.53 1.52
C ALA A 30 -21.19 -20.07 0.87
N ALA A 31 -21.24 -20.50 -0.41
CA ALA A 31 -20.05 -20.90 -1.15
C ALA A 31 -19.17 -19.71 -1.61
N ILE A 32 -19.76 -18.51 -1.75
CA ILE A 32 -19.00 -17.27 -2.00
C ILE A 32 -18.42 -16.70 -0.69
N LEU A 33 -19.03 -16.99 0.46
CA LEU A 33 -18.52 -16.61 1.78
C LEU A 33 -17.42 -17.54 2.32
N LEU A 34 -17.22 -18.73 1.75
CA LEU A 34 -16.20 -19.69 2.20
C LEU A 34 -14.93 -19.76 1.33
N VAL A 35 -14.84 -18.94 0.27
CA VAL A 35 -13.55 -18.65 -0.40
C VAL A 35 -12.89 -17.37 0.16
N LEU A 36 -13.58 -16.64 1.04
CA LEU A 36 -13.04 -15.49 1.78
C LEU A 36 -12.29 -15.87 3.08
N ALA A 37 -11.92 -17.14 3.23
CA ALA A 37 -11.11 -17.65 4.34
C ALA A 37 -9.70 -18.08 3.90
N ALA A 38 -9.18 -17.48 2.82
CA ALA A 38 -7.75 -17.38 2.52
C ALA A 38 -7.34 -15.89 2.50
N GLY A 39 -7.82 -15.15 3.49
CA GLY A 39 -7.54 -13.74 3.70
C GLY A 39 -6.48 -13.57 4.78
N ALA A 40 -5.25 -13.24 4.37
CA ALA A 40 -4.30 -12.54 5.23
C ALA A 40 -3.23 -11.73 4.45
N LEU A 41 -3.11 -11.86 3.11
CA LEU A 41 -2.12 -11.09 2.33
C LEU A 41 -2.62 -10.53 0.97
N GLY A 42 -3.90 -10.70 0.61
CA GLY A 42 -4.41 -10.35 -0.72
C GLY A 42 -5.57 -9.34 -0.79
N ALA A 43 -5.98 -8.74 0.32
CA ALA A 43 -7.28 -8.04 0.41
C ALA A 43 -7.24 -6.49 0.35
N GLN A 44 -6.13 -5.84 -0.02
CA GLN A 44 -6.02 -4.37 0.18
C GLN A 44 -5.91 -3.50 -1.09
N THR A 45 -5.83 -4.08 -2.29
CA THR A 45 -5.71 -3.27 -3.53
C THR A 45 -7.02 -3.08 -4.27
N PHE A 46 -8.12 -3.74 -3.89
CA PHE A 46 -9.40 -3.57 -4.58
C PHE A 46 -9.96 -2.16 -4.36
N GLY A 47 -10.44 -1.53 -5.43
CA GLY A 47 -11.04 -0.21 -5.40
C GLY A 47 -12.40 -0.20 -6.07
N ARG A 48 -13.22 0.80 -5.73
CA ARG A 48 -14.49 1.05 -6.41
C ARG A 48 -14.43 2.43 -7.04
N VAL A 49 -14.70 2.53 -8.34
CA VAL A 49 -14.81 3.81 -9.04
C VAL A 49 -16.24 4.00 -9.52
N VAL A 50 -16.84 5.13 -9.17
CA VAL A 50 -18.10 5.60 -9.74
C VAL A 50 -17.77 6.64 -10.80
N LEU A 51 -18.10 6.31 -12.05
CA LEU A 51 -17.97 7.19 -13.20
C LEU A 51 -19.30 7.89 -13.41
N THR A 52 -19.29 9.21 -13.50
CA THR A 52 -20.47 10.02 -13.81
C THR A 52 -20.26 10.68 -15.16
N VAL A 53 -21.11 10.39 -16.14
CA VAL A 53 -21.03 10.93 -17.49
C VAL A 53 -22.11 11.98 -17.65
N THR A 54 -21.70 13.20 -17.98
CA THR A 54 -22.60 14.34 -18.21
C THR A 54 -22.32 15.01 -19.54
N ASP A 55 -23.24 15.83 -20.05
CA ASP A 55 -22.92 16.79 -21.11
C ASP A 55 -22.22 18.04 -20.56
N ALA A 56 -21.89 18.98 -21.45
CA ALA A 56 -21.24 20.24 -21.11
C ALA A 56 -22.07 21.14 -20.17
N ASP A 57 -23.38 20.97 -20.16
CA ASP A 57 -24.32 21.69 -19.27
C ASP A 57 -24.54 20.94 -17.94
N GLY A 58 -23.82 19.83 -17.73
CA GLY A 58 -23.89 19.02 -16.52
C GLY A 58 -25.09 18.07 -16.46
N GLN A 59 -25.84 17.90 -17.56
CA GLN A 59 -26.96 16.96 -17.59
C GLN A 59 -26.46 15.52 -17.69
N PRO A 60 -27.04 14.58 -16.93
CA PRO A 60 -26.61 13.19 -16.93
C PRO A 60 -26.90 12.51 -18.27
N LEU A 61 -25.94 11.72 -18.76
CA LEU A 61 -26.03 11.03 -20.05
C LEU A 61 -26.23 9.51 -19.85
N PRO A 62 -27.48 9.01 -19.91
CA PRO A 62 -27.77 7.59 -19.76
C PRO A 62 -27.41 6.78 -21.00
N GLY A 63 -27.00 5.52 -20.80
CA GLY A 63 -26.72 4.59 -21.88
C GLY A 63 -25.34 4.74 -22.54
N ALA A 64 -24.49 5.65 -22.07
CA ALA A 64 -23.12 5.81 -22.55
C ALA A 64 -22.33 4.53 -22.28
N LYS A 65 -21.71 3.97 -23.32
CA LYS A 65 -20.84 2.81 -23.23
C LYS A 65 -19.51 3.28 -22.62
N ILE A 66 -19.07 2.60 -21.57
CA ILE A 66 -17.79 2.87 -20.91
C ILE A 66 -16.92 1.62 -21.03
N THR A 67 -15.70 1.79 -21.50
CA THR A 67 -14.66 0.77 -21.51
C THR A 67 -13.55 1.17 -20.54
N VAL A 68 -13.19 0.29 -19.61
CA VAL A 68 -12.13 0.51 -18.63
C VAL A 68 -11.05 -0.54 -18.78
N THR A 69 -9.82 -0.10 -19.04
CA THR A 69 -8.63 -0.94 -19.22
C THR A 69 -7.50 -0.51 -18.29
N CYS A 70 -6.51 -1.37 -18.10
CA CYS A 70 -5.29 -1.04 -17.37
C CYS A 70 -4.09 -1.60 -18.12
N GLU A 71 -3.15 -0.74 -18.48
CA GLU A 71 -1.96 -1.11 -19.25
C GLU A 71 -1.09 -2.14 -18.52
N LEU A 72 -0.89 -1.94 -17.21
CA LEU A 72 -0.11 -2.84 -16.35
C LEU A 72 -0.87 -4.11 -15.95
N LEU A 73 -2.15 -4.21 -16.30
CA LEU A 73 -2.99 -5.40 -16.09
C LEU A 73 -3.69 -5.74 -17.41
N PRO A 74 -2.99 -6.31 -18.39
CA PRO A 74 -3.49 -6.47 -19.77
C PRO A 74 -4.72 -7.38 -19.90
N ARG A 75 -5.08 -8.13 -18.85
CA ARG A 75 -6.31 -8.94 -18.78
C ARG A 75 -7.49 -8.20 -18.14
N PHE A 76 -7.29 -6.99 -17.64
CA PHE A 76 -8.34 -6.16 -17.07
C PHE A 76 -9.01 -5.35 -18.19
N HIS A 77 -10.19 -5.80 -18.59
CA HIS A 77 -11.07 -5.13 -19.55
C HIS A 77 -12.49 -5.18 -19.01
N LYS A 78 -13.12 -4.03 -18.80
CA LYS A 78 -14.50 -3.93 -18.31
C LYS A 78 -15.32 -3.03 -19.20
N GLU A 79 -16.46 -3.53 -19.64
CA GLU A 79 -17.45 -2.76 -20.39
C GLU A 79 -18.69 -2.53 -19.52
N LEU A 80 -19.16 -1.29 -19.48
CA LEU A 80 -20.26 -0.82 -18.64
C LEU A 80 -21.16 0.11 -19.45
N LYS A 81 -22.36 0.38 -18.93
CA LYS A 81 -23.24 1.43 -19.45
C LYS A 81 -23.73 2.31 -18.31
N THR A 82 -23.85 3.60 -18.58
CA THR A 82 -24.39 4.54 -17.59
C THR A 82 -25.89 4.32 -17.36
N ASN A 83 -26.32 4.53 -16.11
CA ASN A 83 -27.72 4.45 -15.71
C ASN A 83 -28.47 5.77 -16.00
N LYS A 84 -29.74 5.89 -15.55
CA LYS A 84 -30.57 7.11 -15.74
C LYS A 84 -29.98 8.39 -15.13
N LYS A 85 -29.04 8.28 -14.19
CA LYS A 85 -28.30 9.39 -13.57
C LYS A 85 -26.95 9.66 -14.23
N GLY A 86 -26.66 9.02 -15.36
CA GLY A 86 -25.35 9.11 -16.02
C GLY A 86 -24.25 8.35 -15.30
N GLU A 87 -24.56 7.51 -14.30
CA GLU A 87 -23.55 6.85 -13.48
C GLU A 87 -23.30 5.40 -13.90
N ALA A 88 -22.05 4.96 -13.84
CA ALA A 88 -21.63 3.57 -13.90
C ALA A 88 -20.60 3.27 -12.81
N THR A 89 -20.58 2.06 -12.27
CA THR A 89 -19.62 1.68 -11.22
C THR A 89 -18.75 0.53 -11.70
N VAL A 90 -17.43 0.70 -11.58
CA VAL A 90 -16.44 -0.34 -11.87
C VAL A 90 -15.70 -0.74 -10.60
N ALA A 91 -15.56 -2.04 -10.40
CA ALA A 91 -14.64 -2.58 -9.41
C ALA A 91 -13.27 -2.76 -10.07
N VAL A 92 -12.25 -2.11 -9.50
CA VAL A 92 -10.86 -2.26 -9.93
C VAL A 92 -10.15 -3.24 -9.01
N VAL A 93 -9.26 -4.05 -9.58
CA VAL A 93 -8.56 -5.11 -8.84
C VAL A 93 -7.30 -4.62 -8.14
N ASP A 94 -6.75 -3.50 -8.63
CA ASP A 94 -5.60 -2.85 -8.04
C ASP A 94 -5.69 -1.32 -8.17
N ALA A 95 -6.08 -0.63 -7.10
CA ALA A 95 -6.22 0.81 -6.99
C ALA A 95 -4.87 1.55 -6.95
N THR A 96 -3.74 0.83 -6.87
CA THR A 96 -2.41 1.45 -7.01
C THR A 96 -2.07 1.80 -8.46
N LYS A 97 -2.78 1.21 -9.44
CA LYS A 97 -2.55 1.39 -10.87
C LYS A 97 -3.42 2.48 -11.47
N ARG A 98 -2.99 3.02 -12.62
CA ARG A 98 -3.81 3.90 -13.46
C ARG A 98 -4.65 3.06 -14.42
N TYR A 99 -5.89 3.50 -14.65
CA TYR A 99 -6.83 2.88 -15.58
C TYR A 99 -7.16 3.88 -16.67
N GLN A 100 -7.31 3.39 -17.90
CA GLN A 100 -7.83 4.17 -19.01
C GLN A 100 -9.34 3.97 -19.08
N VAL A 101 -10.09 5.06 -19.16
CA VAL A 101 -11.55 5.07 -19.31
C VAL A 101 -11.86 5.69 -20.65
N SER A 102 -12.54 4.93 -21.51
CA SER A 102 -13.09 5.41 -22.78
C SER A 102 -14.60 5.41 -22.69
N VAL A 103 -15.24 6.50 -23.12
CA VAL A 103 -16.69 6.68 -23.08
C VAL A 103 -17.20 7.04 -24.47
N GLU A 104 -18.22 6.30 -24.92
CA GLU A 104 -18.86 6.45 -26.22
C GLU A 104 -20.38 6.56 -26.05
N LEU A 105 -21.00 7.54 -26.71
CA LEU A 105 -22.44 7.68 -26.78
C LEU A 105 -22.83 8.29 -28.12
N GLU A 106 -23.84 7.73 -28.78
CA GLU A 106 -24.35 8.23 -30.06
C GLU A 106 -24.76 9.71 -29.96
N GLY A 107 -24.31 10.54 -30.90
CA GLY A 107 -24.54 11.99 -30.88
C GLY A 107 -23.53 12.81 -30.05
N TYR A 108 -22.54 12.15 -29.44
CA TYR A 108 -21.44 12.78 -28.69
C TYR A 108 -20.07 12.36 -29.23
N LEU A 109 -19.07 13.21 -29.04
CA LEU A 109 -17.68 12.85 -29.36
C LEU A 109 -17.17 11.79 -28.37
N PRO A 110 -16.44 10.75 -28.82
CA PRO A 110 -15.82 9.79 -27.92
C PRO A 110 -14.81 10.50 -27.03
N HIS A 111 -14.76 10.10 -25.75
CA HIS A 111 -13.89 10.71 -24.75
C HIS A 111 -13.01 9.64 -24.11
N GLN A 112 -11.74 9.97 -23.86
CA GLN A 112 -10.82 9.08 -23.16
C GLN A 112 -9.99 9.84 -22.12
N GLU A 113 -9.89 9.28 -20.92
CA GLU A 113 -9.09 9.84 -19.82
C GLU A 113 -8.46 8.76 -18.94
N SER A 114 -7.37 9.13 -18.24
CA SER A 114 -6.72 8.25 -17.27
C SER A 114 -7.17 8.58 -15.85
N ILE A 115 -7.58 7.56 -15.09
CA ILE A 115 -7.98 7.68 -13.68
C ILE A 115 -7.03 6.89 -12.76
N LYS A 116 -6.79 7.43 -11.56
CA LYS A 116 -6.07 6.74 -10.47
C LYS A 116 -7.02 6.53 -9.29
N PRO A 117 -7.53 5.30 -9.05
CA PRO A 117 -8.42 5.02 -7.94
C PRO A 117 -7.75 5.24 -6.58
N ARG A 118 -8.51 5.61 -5.57
CA ARG A 118 -8.09 5.72 -4.17
C ARG A 118 -8.19 4.35 -3.48
N LEU A 119 -7.17 4.02 -2.68
CA LEU A 119 -7.10 2.78 -1.91
C LEU A 119 -8.20 2.75 -0.82
N GLY A 120 -8.91 1.63 -0.67
CA GLY A 120 -9.87 1.41 0.41
C GLY A 120 -11.15 2.29 0.40
N GLN A 121 -11.30 3.19 -0.58
CA GLN A 121 -12.44 4.10 -0.68
C GLN A 121 -13.11 4.06 -2.06
N THR A 122 -14.31 4.64 -2.15
CA THR A 122 -14.97 4.85 -3.44
C THR A 122 -14.42 6.11 -4.10
N SER A 123 -13.76 5.92 -5.24
CA SER A 123 -13.33 7.02 -6.11
C SER A 123 -14.49 7.49 -6.96
N ARG A 124 -14.55 8.79 -7.24
CA ARG A 124 -15.53 9.38 -8.14
C ARG A 124 -14.78 10.13 -9.23
N ALA A 125 -15.10 9.85 -10.49
CA ALA A 125 -14.59 10.60 -11.63
C ALA A 125 -15.77 11.07 -12.48
N GLN A 126 -15.67 12.28 -13.02
CA GLN A 126 -16.68 12.89 -13.86
C GLN A 126 -16.15 13.03 -15.27
N VAL A 127 -16.85 12.42 -16.23
CA VAL A 127 -16.55 12.50 -17.65
C VAL A 127 -17.58 13.42 -18.29
N VAL A 128 -17.10 14.46 -18.98
CA VAL A 128 -17.97 15.40 -19.70
C VAL A 128 -17.90 15.10 -21.19
N LEU A 129 -18.99 14.62 -21.78
CA LEU A 129 -19.11 14.40 -23.22
C LEU A 129 -19.62 15.67 -23.90
N ARG A 130 -19.04 15.99 -25.05
CA ARG A 130 -19.47 17.12 -25.88
C ARG A 130 -20.37 16.61 -27.00
N SER A 131 -21.54 17.23 -27.16
CA SER A 131 -22.49 16.87 -28.22
C SER A 131 -21.98 17.36 -29.58
N VAL A 132 -22.30 16.61 -30.63
CA VAL A 132 -21.87 16.91 -32.02
C VAL A 132 -22.58 18.16 -32.59
N THR A 133 -23.58 18.72 -31.89
CA THR A 133 -24.50 19.74 -32.45
C THR A 133 -24.31 21.18 -31.98
N SER A 134 -23.36 21.48 -31.07
CA SER A 134 -23.09 22.86 -30.65
C SER A 134 -21.74 23.34 -31.15
N GLN A 135 -21.82 24.25 -32.11
CA GLN A 135 -20.74 24.89 -32.86
C GLN A 135 -20.10 23.96 -33.88
N VAL A 136 -20.32 24.29 -35.16
CA VAL A 136 -19.33 24.06 -36.21
C VAL A 136 -18.39 25.26 -36.14
N PRO A 137 -17.25 25.21 -35.41
CA PRO A 137 -16.03 25.73 -36.01
C PRO A 137 -15.81 24.95 -37.32
N PRO A 138 -15.10 25.50 -38.31
CA PRO A 138 -14.73 24.74 -39.51
C PRO A 138 -14.15 23.38 -39.06
N PRO A 139 -14.31 22.31 -39.85
CA PRO A 139 -13.99 20.96 -39.40
C PRO A 139 -12.63 21.01 -38.72
N THR A 140 -12.59 20.80 -37.41
CA THR A 140 -11.36 20.30 -36.81
C THR A 140 -11.15 19.00 -37.55
N GLU A 141 -10.23 19.05 -38.52
CA GLU A 141 -9.45 17.91 -38.96
C GLU A 141 -9.45 16.92 -37.78
N GLU A 142 -9.86 15.66 -37.99
CA GLU A 142 -9.19 14.59 -37.26
C GLU A 142 -7.75 15.02 -37.23
N ALA A 143 -7.17 15.41 -36.08
CA ALA A 143 -5.92 16.15 -36.07
C ALA A 143 -4.87 15.22 -36.67
N THR A 144 -4.75 15.25 -38.00
CA THR A 144 -3.79 14.52 -38.77
C THR A 144 -2.53 15.13 -38.27
N LEU A 145 -1.75 14.30 -37.57
CA LEU A 145 -0.45 14.68 -37.08
C LEU A 145 0.22 15.44 -38.22
N THR A 146 0.64 16.67 -37.95
CA THR A 146 1.38 17.40 -38.97
C THR A 146 2.60 16.54 -39.34
N PRO A 147 3.14 16.64 -40.56
CA PRO A 147 4.35 15.91 -40.90
C PRO A 147 5.48 16.11 -39.87
N ALA A 148 5.53 17.29 -39.23
CA ALA A 148 6.45 17.57 -38.12
C ALA A 148 6.13 16.77 -36.84
N GLN A 149 4.85 16.64 -36.47
CA GLN A 149 4.41 15.82 -35.33
C GLN A 149 4.59 14.32 -35.58
N GLU A 150 4.43 13.84 -36.82
CA GLU A 150 4.76 12.46 -37.19
C GLU A 150 6.25 12.19 -37.00
N VAL A 151 7.11 13.08 -37.51
CA VAL A 151 8.57 12.99 -37.32
C VAL A 151 8.96 13.09 -35.84
N PHE A 152 8.29 13.92 -35.04
CA PHE A 152 8.49 13.96 -33.60
C PHE A 152 8.15 12.61 -32.94
N ASN A 153 7.03 11.99 -33.32
CA ASN A 153 6.62 10.68 -32.80
C ASN A 153 7.56 9.55 -33.23
N GLU A 154 8.13 9.62 -34.43
CA GLU A 154 9.22 8.71 -34.85
C GLU A 154 10.45 8.86 -33.92
N GLY A 155 10.77 10.09 -33.52
CA GLY A 155 11.82 10.35 -32.53
C GLY A 155 11.51 9.76 -31.16
N VAL A 156 10.27 9.88 -30.68
CA VAL A 156 9.81 9.23 -29.44
C VAL A 156 9.89 7.71 -29.54
N ALA A 157 9.48 7.13 -30.67
CA ALA A 157 9.54 5.69 -30.90
C ALA A 157 10.99 5.17 -30.94
N ALA A 158 11.90 5.92 -31.56
CA ALA A 158 13.34 5.61 -31.55
C ALA A 158 13.90 5.68 -30.12
N LEU A 159 13.52 6.69 -29.33
CA LEU A 159 13.94 6.82 -27.93
C LEU A 159 13.46 5.65 -27.07
N GLN A 160 12.23 5.16 -27.28
CA GLN A 160 11.71 3.97 -26.60
C GLN A 160 12.48 2.69 -26.96
N GLN A 161 13.13 2.65 -28.12
CA GLN A 161 14.01 1.57 -28.56
C GLN A 161 15.47 1.80 -28.15
N GLU A 162 15.74 2.84 -27.35
CA GLU A 162 17.10 3.28 -26.95
C GLU A 162 18.00 3.68 -28.14
N ASP A 163 17.43 3.91 -29.33
CA ASP A 163 18.16 4.47 -30.47
C ASP A 163 18.26 5.99 -30.32
N LEU A 164 19.19 6.42 -29.46
CA LEU A 164 19.40 7.82 -29.13
C LEU A 164 19.81 8.65 -30.36
N THR A 165 20.54 8.05 -31.31
CA THR A 165 21.05 8.76 -32.48
C THR A 165 19.90 9.08 -33.44
N THR A 166 19.05 8.10 -33.74
CA THR A 166 17.87 8.32 -34.58
C THR A 166 16.87 9.25 -33.89
N ALA A 167 16.66 9.09 -32.59
CA ALA A 167 15.76 9.94 -31.81
C ALA A 167 16.18 11.42 -31.88
N GLU A 168 17.46 11.73 -31.62
CA GLU A 168 17.98 13.09 -31.67
C GLU A 168 17.83 13.70 -33.07
N ALA A 169 18.15 12.94 -34.13
CA ALA A 169 17.99 13.39 -35.51
C ALA A 169 16.52 13.71 -35.84
N LYS A 170 15.59 12.87 -35.40
CA LYS A 170 14.15 13.05 -35.62
C LYS A 170 13.58 14.23 -34.84
N PHE A 171 13.99 14.44 -33.59
CA PHE A 171 13.57 15.61 -32.84
C PHE A 171 14.06 16.93 -33.46
N ARG A 172 15.31 16.98 -33.94
CA ARG A 172 15.83 18.14 -34.66
C ARG A 172 15.09 18.38 -35.98
N GLN A 173 14.83 17.32 -36.74
CA GLN A 173 14.06 17.40 -37.98
C GLN A 173 12.64 17.92 -37.72
N ALA A 174 11.96 17.45 -36.68
CA ALA A 174 10.63 17.94 -36.30
C ALA A 174 10.64 19.45 -35.98
N LEU A 175 11.67 19.93 -35.28
CA LEU A 175 11.83 21.34 -34.94
C LEU A 175 12.12 22.22 -36.17
N GLU A 176 12.90 21.72 -37.13
CA GLU A 176 13.12 22.41 -38.41
C GLU A 176 11.85 22.53 -39.24
N MET A 177 10.98 21.52 -39.17
CA MET A 177 9.71 21.50 -39.90
C MET A 177 8.64 22.38 -39.24
N ASP A 178 8.60 22.43 -37.91
CA ASP A 178 7.67 23.28 -37.16
C ASP A 178 8.33 23.87 -35.90
N PRO A 179 8.71 25.16 -35.93
CA PRO A 179 9.25 25.87 -34.77
C PRO A 179 8.33 25.89 -33.54
N HIS A 180 7.01 25.67 -33.68
CA HIS A 180 6.10 25.62 -32.53
C HIS A 180 6.28 24.36 -31.68
N LEU A 181 6.98 23.35 -32.21
CA LEU A 181 7.36 22.15 -31.45
C LEU A 181 8.58 22.38 -30.54
N GLU A 182 9.10 23.60 -30.41
CA GLU A 182 10.31 23.84 -29.62
C GLU A 182 10.20 23.33 -28.19
N ALA A 183 9.15 23.71 -27.43
CA ALA A 183 9.00 23.23 -26.05
C ALA A 183 8.96 21.69 -25.92
N PRO A 184 8.10 20.93 -26.64
CA PRO A 184 8.11 19.47 -26.54
C PRO A 184 9.40 18.84 -27.06
N VAL A 185 10.05 19.41 -28.09
CA VAL A 185 11.36 18.95 -28.58
C VAL A 185 12.45 19.17 -27.55
N ARG A 186 12.53 20.33 -26.91
CA ARG A 186 13.50 20.62 -25.83
C ARG A 186 13.29 19.68 -24.65
N SER A 187 12.04 19.42 -24.27
CA SER A 187 11.73 18.43 -23.24
C SER A 187 12.20 17.03 -23.60
N ALA A 188 12.05 16.62 -24.86
CA ALA A 188 12.45 15.29 -25.33
C ALA A 188 13.99 15.17 -25.43
N LEU A 189 14.65 16.14 -26.04
CA LEU A 189 16.11 16.21 -26.16
C LEU A 189 16.79 16.29 -24.80
N GLY A 190 16.28 17.09 -23.85
CA GLY A 190 16.84 17.15 -22.51
C GLY A 190 16.79 15.78 -21.78
N GLY A 191 15.69 15.03 -21.95
CA GLY A 191 15.60 13.66 -21.44
C GLY A 191 16.53 12.67 -22.15
N LEU A 192 16.65 12.79 -23.47
CA LEU A 192 17.56 11.97 -24.29
C LEU A 192 19.02 12.20 -23.89
N HIS A 193 19.44 13.47 -23.74
CA HIS A 193 20.80 13.81 -23.35
C HIS A 193 21.15 13.28 -21.96
N LEU A 194 20.19 13.24 -21.02
CA LEU A 194 20.39 12.56 -19.74
C LEU A 194 20.62 11.06 -19.90
N MET A 195 19.83 10.38 -20.74
CA MET A 195 20.03 8.95 -21.05
C MET A 195 21.37 8.69 -21.74
N ALA A 196 21.84 9.63 -22.56
CA ALA A 196 23.13 9.58 -23.25
C ALA A 196 24.33 9.90 -22.33
N GLY A 197 24.11 10.30 -21.07
CA GLY A 197 25.16 10.74 -20.17
C GLY A 197 25.79 12.08 -20.57
N GLN A 198 25.01 12.97 -21.18
CA GLN A 198 25.40 14.30 -21.66
C GLN A 198 24.70 15.40 -20.85
N PRO A 199 25.04 15.57 -19.56
CA PRO A 199 24.31 16.47 -18.68
C PRO A 199 24.41 17.95 -19.09
N GLU A 200 25.51 18.40 -19.71
CA GLU A 200 25.64 19.78 -20.18
C GLU A 200 24.66 20.10 -21.32
N SER A 201 24.45 19.14 -22.25
CA SER A 201 23.46 19.26 -23.31
C SER A 201 22.04 19.22 -22.75
N ALA A 202 21.79 18.36 -21.75
CA ALA A 202 20.51 18.33 -21.05
C ALA A 202 20.19 19.65 -20.33
N ILE A 203 21.18 20.30 -19.70
CA ILE A 203 21.03 21.61 -19.07
C ILE A 203 20.67 22.66 -20.11
N ALA A 204 21.34 22.69 -21.26
CA ALA A 204 21.05 23.65 -22.32
C ALA A 204 19.60 23.51 -22.82
N ASP A 205 19.12 22.29 -23.05
CA ASP A 205 17.74 22.06 -23.46
C ASP A 205 16.73 22.39 -22.38
N ALA A 206 17.02 22.07 -21.11
CA ALA A 206 16.15 22.42 -20.00
C ALA A 206 16.05 23.93 -19.78
N GLN A 207 17.16 24.66 -19.91
CA GLN A 207 17.17 26.13 -19.85
C GLN A 207 16.38 26.76 -21.00
N ALA A 208 16.53 26.23 -22.22
CA ALA A 208 15.73 26.66 -23.37
C ALA A 208 14.23 26.39 -23.15
N LEU A 209 13.88 25.20 -22.64
CA LEU A 209 12.50 24.87 -22.29
C LEU A 209 11.93 25.83 -21.23
N LEU A 210 12.67 26.09 -20.15
CA LEU A 210 12.23 26.98 -19.08
C LEU A 210 12.18 28.46 -19.48
N ALA A 211 12.92 28.86 -20.53
CA ALA A 211 12.78 30.19 -21.12
C ALA A 211 11.45 30.34 -21.88
N LEU A 212 10.94 29.26 -22.48
CA LEU A 212 9.64 29.22 -23.15
C LEU A 212 8.49 29.03 -22.13
N GLU A 213 8.70 28.13 -21.17
CA GLU A 213 7.70 27.70 -20.20
C GLU A 213 8.28 27.72 -18.77
N PRO A 214 8.29 28.89 -18.09
CA PRO A 214 8.92 29.04 -16.78
C PRO A 214 8.31 28.20 -15.64
N GLN A 215 7.12 27.63 -15.84
CA GLN A 215 6.43 26.79 -14.86
C GLN A 215 6.43 25.30 -15.29
N ASN A 216 7.34 24.90 -16.17
CA ASN A 216 7.41 23.53 -16.65
C ASN A 216 8.19 22.64 -15.67
N SER A 217 7.48 21.77 -14.94
CA SER A 217 8.07 20.81 -14.00
C SER A 217 9.08 19.85 -14.66
N ARG A 218 8.87 19.47 -15.92
CA ARG A 218 9.78 18.58 -16.64
C ARG A 218 11.14 19.25 -16.89
N GLY A 219 11.15 20.55 -17.20
CA GLY A 219 12.37 21.36 -17.33
C GLY A 219 13.18 21.39 -16.04
N TYR A 220 12.54 21.69 -14.90
CA TYR A 220 13.22 21.65 -13.60
C TYR A 220 13.70 20.25 -13.21
N ARG A 221 12.94 19.19 -13.56
CA ARG A 221 13.39 17.82 -13.36
C ARG A 221 14.65 17.49 -14.16
N ILE A 222 14.71 17.90 -15.43
CA ILE A 222 15.90 17.69 -16.26
C ILE A 222 17.10 18.45 -15.68
N LEU A 223 16.93 19.70 -15.24
CA LEU A 223 18.01 20.45 -14.56
C LEU A 223 18.50 19.74 -13.30
N TYR A 224 17.57 19.24 -12.47
CA TYR A 224 17.90 18.51 -11.26
C TYR A 224 18.73 17.25 -11.56
N GLU A 225 18.24 16.39 -12.46
CA GLU A 225 18.92 15.15 -12.86
C GLU A 225 20.29 15.44 -13.49
N ALA A 226 20.40 16.48 -14.32
CA ALA A 226 21.65 16.84 -15.00
C ALA A 226 22.71 17.41 -14.04
N HIS A 227 22.33 18.34 -13.16
CA HIS A 227 23.26 18.89 -12.17
C HIS A 227 23.70 17.82 -11.15
N LYS A 228 22.82 16.88 -10.79
CA LYS A 228 23.23 15.72 -9.99
C LYS A 228 24.27 14.85 -10.70
N ALA A 229 24.09 14.59 -12.00
CA ALA A 229 25.06 13.82 -12.78
C ALA A 229 26.43 14.51 -12.86
N LEU A 230 26.47 15.85 -12.82
CA LEU A 230 27.70 16.65 -12.77
C LEU A 230 28.31 16.77 -11.36
N GLY A 231 27.55 16.43 -10.31
CA GLY A 231 27.95 16.69 -8.92
C GLY A 231 27.76 18.16 -8.48
N ASP A 232 27.02 18.96 -9.25
CA ASP A 232 26.69 20.36 -8.96
C ASP A 232 25.54 20.45 -7.93
N GLU A 233 25.80 20.02 -6.70
CA GLU A 233 24.79 19.87 -5.64
C GLU A 233 23.96 21.15 -5.42
N LYS A 234 24.62 22.31 -5.45
CA LYS A 234 23.96 23.62 -5.27
C LYS A 234 22.90 23.91 -6.34
N GLU A 235 23.20 23.66 -7.61
CA GLU A 235 22.23 23.95 -8.69
C GLU A 235 21.18 22.84 -8.79
N ALA A 236 21.53 21.59 -8.43
CA ALA A 236 20.56 20.51 -8.27
C ALA A 236 19.52 20.87 -7.18
N GLU A 237 19.93 21.27 -5.99
CA GLU A 237 19.02 21.67 -4.91
C GLU A 237 18.10 22.84 -5.30
N LYS A 238 18.64 23.81 -6.03
CA LYS A 238 17.86 24.94 -6.56
C LYS A 238 16.78 24.47 -7.54
N ALA A 239 17.12 23.54 -8.45
CA ALA A 239 16.17 22.95 -9.38
C ALA A 239 15.12 22.10 -8.66
N LEU A 240 15.51 21.32 -7.66
CA LEU A 240 14.60 20.51 -6.84
C LEU A 240 13.61 21.38 -6.06
N LYS A 241 14.08 22.50 -5.50
CA LYS A 241 13.21 23.46 -4.81
C LYS A 241 12.16 24.06 -5.77
N ALA A 242 12.57 24.48 -6.96
CA ALA A 242 11.63 24.97 -7.96
C ALA A 242 10.63 23.88 -8.39
N LEU A 243 11.10 22.63 -8.53
CA LEU A 243 10.27 21.49 -8.86
C LEU A 243 9.23 21.20 -7.78
N SER A 244 9.61 21.20 -6.49
CA SER A 244 8.69 20.93 -5.37
C SER A 244 7.66 22.03 -5.17
N GLU A 245 7.98 23.28 -5.51
CA GLU A 245 7.02 24.39 -5.51
C GLU A 245 5.92 24.23 -6.58
N LEU A 246 6.26 23.63 -7.73
CA LEU A 246 5.36 23.39 -8.86
C LEU A 246 4.55 22.10 -8.72
N ASP A 247 5.19 21.02 -8.27
CA ASP A 247 4.57 19.70 -8.13
C ASP A 247 4.20 19.41 -6.67
N ARG A 248 3.09 20.01 -6.26
CA ARG A 248 2.44 19.70 -4.98
C ARG A 248 1.71 18.33 -4.98
N GLY A 249 1.78 17.59 -6.10
CA GLY A 249 0.98 16.39 -6.38
C GLY A 249 1.60 15.06 -5.97
N GLY A 250 2.84 15.06 -5.47
CA GLY A 250 3.50 13.89 -4.87
C GLY A 250 4.45 13.12 -5.78
N ASP A 251 4.56 13.45 -7.07
CA ASP A 251 5.51 12.77 -7.97
C ASP A 251 6.96 13.13 -7.61
N THR A 252 7.22 14.38 -7.24
CA THR A 252 8.52 14.86 -6.72
C THR A 252 8.85 14.24 -5.37
N VAL A 253 7.87 14.12 -4.47
CA VAL A 253 8.03 13.44 -3.18
C VAL A 253 8.41 11.97 -3.39
N ALA A 254 7.72 11.28 -4.30
CA ALA A 254 8.02 9.89 -4.65
C ALA A 254 9.41 9.73 -5.28
N MET A 255 9.84 10.67 -6.13
CA MET A 255 11.18 10.71 -6.71
C MET A 255 12.24 10.81 -5.60
N VAL A 256 12.17 11.82 -4.74
CA VAL A 256 13.14 12.03 -3.65
C VAL A 256 13.14 10.85 -2.67
N TYR A 257 11.99 10.26 -2.38
CA TYR A 257 11.91 9.02 -1.61
C TYR A 257 12.62 7.85 -2.28
N ASN A 258 12.42 7.65 -3.59
CA ASN A 258 13.07 6.56 -4.32
C ASN A 258 14.60 6.73 -4.33
N GLU A 259 15.10 7.97 -4.35
CA GLU A 259 16.54 8.21 -4.17
C GLU A 259 17.02 7.79 -2.78
N GLY A 260 16.24 8.07 -1.73
CA GLY A 260 16.52 7.58 -0.39
C GLY A 260 16.54 6.05 -0.31
N VAL A 261 15.64 5.37 -1.02
CA VAL A 261 15.61 3.90 -1.15
C VAL A 261 16.87 3.38 -1.86
N GLU A 262 17.29 4.02 -2.94
CA GLU A 262 18.52 3.64 -3.66
C GLU A 262 19.75 3.82 -2.76
N SER A 263 19.88 4.95 -2.07
CA SER A 263 20.95 5.19 -1.08
C SER A 263 20.96 4.13 0.02
N PHE A 264 19.78 3.78 0.55
CA PHE A 264 19.65 2.73 1.56
C PHE A 264 20.07 1.35 1.04
N ARG A 265 19.72 1.04 -0.22
CA ARG A 265 20.06 -0.23 -0.89
C ARG A 265 21.56 -0.39 -1.10
N VAL A 266 22.26 0.69 -1.45
CA VAL A 266 23.73 0.68 -1.60
C VAL A 266 24.49 0.82 -0.28
N GLY A 267 23.77 0.98 0.84
CA GLY A 267 24.36 1.03 2.18
C GLY A 267 24.73 2.42 2.67
N ASP A 268 24.44 3.47 1.89
CA ASP A 268 24.65 4.86 2.30
C ASP A 268 23.50 5.34 3.19
N MET A 269 23.61 5.04 4.49
CA MET A 269 22.60 5.40 5.48
C MET A 269 22.45 6.93 5.63
N ALA A 270 23.54 7.69 5.50
CA ALA A 270 23.52 9.14 5.65
C ALA A 270 22.75 9.81 4.50
N ALA A 271 23.05 9.42 3.25
CA ALA A 271 22.30 9.91 2.09
C ALA A 271 20.83 9.46 2.12
N ALA A 272 20.56 8.22 2.53
CA ALA A 272 19.19 7.72 2.69
C ALA A 272 18.40 8.57 3.70
N LYS A 273 18.98 8.83 4.87
CA LYS A 273 18.39 9.67 5.92
C LYS A 273 18.07 11.07 5.40
N ALA A 274 19.02 11.70 4.71
CA ALA A 274 18.83 13.03 4.14
C ALA A 274 17.67 13.09 3.14
N ARG A 275 17.62 12.15 2.18
CA ARG A 275 16.55 12.09 1.17
C ARG A 275 15.18 11.77 1.79
N PHE A 276 15.10 10.87 2.76
CA PHE A 276 13.84 10.64 3.48
C PHE A 276 13.39 11.87 4.28
N ALA A 277 14.31 12.62 4.89
CA ALA A 277 13.98 13.86 5.58
C ALA A 277 13.41 14.90 4.62
N GLU A 278 14.05 15.09 3.46
CA GLU A 278 13.61 16.03 2.42
C GLU A 278 12.23 15.65 1.85
N ALA A 279 11.96 14.36 1.65
CA ALA A 279 10.63 13.85 1.32
C ALA A 279 9.58 14.20 2.39
N LEU A 280 9.95 14.12 3.67
CA LEU A 280 9.09 14.45 4.81
C LEU A 280 8.93 15.96 5.05
N GLU A 281 9.84 16.79 4.58
CA GLU A 281 9.67 18.24 4.56
C GLU A 281 8.63 18.66 3.51
N MET A 282 8.66 18.02 2.34
CA MET A 282 7.66 18.25 1.29
C MET A 282 6.29 17.69 1.68
N GLN A 283 6.24 16.49 2.26
CA GLN A 283 5.01 15.85 2.72
C GLN A 283 5.21 15.18 4.10
N PRO A 284 4.82 15.87 5.19
CA PRO A 284 5.04 15.39 6.56
C PRO A 284 4.33 14.08 6.92
N ASP A 285 3.27 13.69 6.22
CA ASP A 285 2.52 12.45 6.46
C ASP A 285 2.85 11.36 5.43
N PHE A 286 3.93 11.51 4.66
CA PHE A 286 4.32 10.52 3.66
C PHE A 286 4.83 9.22 4.32
N GLU A 287 3.90 8.29 4.52
CA GLU A 287 4.09 7.07 5.30
C GLU A 287 5.26 6.21 4.81
N LEU A 288 5.51 6.17 3.49
CA LEU A 288 6.63 5.42 2.92
C LEU A 288 7.98 6.02 3.36
N ALA A 289 8.13 7.35 3.35
CA ALA A 289 9.35 8.00 3.85
C ALA A 289 9.48 7.90 5.37
N LEU A 290 8.37 7.92 6.13
CA LEU A 290 8.42 7.61 7.57
C LEU A 290 8.94 6.20 7.82
N LYS A 291 8.46 5.21 7.08
CA LYS A 291 8.93 3.82 7.17
C LYS A 291 10.39 3.68 6.73
N GLY A 292 10.80 4.34 5.66
CA GLY A 292 12.20 4.38 5.20
C GLY A 292 13.13 4.99 6.25
N MET A 293 12.78 6.16 6.79
CA MET A 293 13.50 6.82 7.88
C MET A 293 13.58 5.92 9.11
N LEU A 294 12.48 5.28 9.51
CA LEU A 294 12.47 4.37 10.65
C LEU A 294 13.47 3.21 10.44
N GLN A 295 13.53 2.61 9.26
CA GLN A 295 14.48 1.54 8.97
C GLN A 295 15.94 1.99 9.10
N VAL A 296 16.28 3.21 8.64
CA VAL A 296 17.61 3.80 8.82
C VAL A 296 17.92 3.95 10.31
N LEU A 297 17.03 4.60 11.06
CA LEU A 297 17.24 4.89 12.48
C LEU A 297 17.33 3.62 13.34
N LEU A 298 16.60 2.55 12.97
CA LEU A 298 16.70 1.26 13.64
C LEU A 298 18.06 0.58 13.39
N ARG A 299 18.65 0.72 12.20
CA ARG A 299 19.99 0.20 11.89
C ARG A 299 21.10 1.01 12.56
N GLU A 300 20.90 2.32 12.72
CA GLU A 300 21.81 3.22 13.44
C GLU A 300 21.70 3.07 14.97
N GLU A 301 20.73 2.30 15.47
CA GLU A 301 20.38 2.21 16.90
C GLU A 301 20.02 3.57 17.53
N SER A 302 19.55 4.52 16.71
CA SER A 302 19.11 5.86 17.10
C SER A 302 17.72 5.80 17.74
N HIS A 303 17.62 5.19 18.93
CA HIS A 303 16.34 4.80 19.54
C HIS A 303 15.35 5.96 19.74
N LEU A 304 15.80 7.12 20.23
CA LEU A 304 14.92 8.26 20.49
C LEU A 304 14.41 8.94 19.20
N GLU A 305 15.26 9.02 18.17
CA GLU A 305 14.82 9.49 16.85
C GLU A 305 13.82 8.50 16.23
N ALA A 306 14.09 7.19 16.34
CA ALA A 306 13.19 6.15 15.85
C ALA A 306 11.82 6.23 16.53
N VAL A 307 11.78 6.48 17.85
CA VAL A 307 10.53 6.72 18.59
C VAL A 307 9.75 7.89 17.99
N ALA A 308 10.40 9.02 17.69
CA ALA A 308 9.71 10.17 17.11
C ALA A 308 9.03 9.82 15.76
N ILE A 309 9.65 8.96 14.96
CA ILE A 309 9.05 8.45 13.72
C ILE A 309 7.92 7.46 14.01
N VAL A 310 8.07 6.57 15.00
CA VAL A 310 7.01 5.64 15.42
C VAL A 310 5.78 6.39 15.93
N GLU A 311 5.94 7.47 16.69
CA GLU A 311 4.82 8.32 17.15
C GLU A 311 4.08 8.96 15.98
N ARG A 312 4.80 9.42 14.95
CA ARG A 312 4.18 9.93 13.71
C ARG A 312 3.41 8.84 12.97
N LEU A 313 3.94 7.61 12.91
CA LEU A 313 3.26 6.47 12.29
C LEU A 313 2.03 6.03 13.11
N LEU A 314 2.10 6.06 14.44
CA LEU A 314 0.96 5.78 15.33
C LEU A 314 -0.12 6.86 15.23
N ALA A 315 0.24 8.12 14.96
CA ALA A 315 -0.77 9.15 14.66
C ALA A 315 -1.58 8.84 13.39
N LEU A 316 -0.99 8.11 12.43
CA LEU A 316 -1.68 7.63 11.22
C LEU A 316 -2.41 6.30 11.47
N HIS A 317 -1.85 5.42 12.30
CA HIS A 317 -2.34 4.08 12.60
C HIS A 317 -2.33 3.80 14.12
N PRO A 318 -3.29 4.36 14.90
CA PRO A 318 -3.24 4.33 16.36
C PRO A 318 -3.24 2.92 16.98
N ASP A 319 -3.90 1.98 16.31
CA ASP A 319 -4.10 0.61 16.80
C ASP A 319 -3.09 -0.39 16.20
N ASP A 320 -2.03 0.09 15.53
CA ASP A 320 -1.00 -0.81 14.99
C ASP A 320 -0.15 -1.39 16.13
N LYS A 321 -0.49 -2.62 16.51
CA LYS A 321 0.15 -3.40 17.57
C LYS A 321 1.66 -3.60 17.33
N ASN A 322 2.10 -3.64 16.08
CA ASN A 322 3.53 -3.77 15.77
C ASN A 322 4.26 -2.47 16.10
N LEU A 323 3.65 -1.31 15.80
CA LEU A 323 4.20 0.00 16.14
C LEU A 323 4.15 0.26 17.65
N LEU A 324 3.07 -0.10 18.33
CA LEU A 324 2.97 -0.02 19.79
C LEU A 324 4.05 -0.89 20.48
N GLY A 325 4.23 -2.13 20.01
CA GLY A 325 5.29 -3.02 20.50
C GLY A 325 6.70 -2.55 20.15
N LEU A 326 6.90 -1.92 18.98
CA LEU A 326 8.17 -1.31 18.62
C LEU A 326 8.48 -0.10 19.51
N ARG A 327 7.50 0.76 19.78
CA ARG A 327 7.64 1.91 20.68
C ARG A 327 8.12 1.48 22.07
N HIS A 328 7.47 0.47 22.67
CA HIS A 328 7.90 -0.08 23.96
C HIS A 328 9.36 -0.54 23.94
N ARG A 329 9.74 -1.33 22.92
CA ARG A 329 11.12 -1.83 22.79
C ARG A 329 12.14 -0.72 22.62
N LEU A 330 11.80 0.34 21.87
CA LEU A 330 12.71 1.46 21.65
C LEU A 330 12.91 2.30 22.90
N TYR A 331 11.86 2.59 23.69
CA TYR A 331 12.02 3.27 24.97
C TYR A 331 12.83 2.43 25.96
N LYS A 332 12.59 1.11 26.00
CA LYS A 332 13.39 0.20 26.83
C LYS A 332 14.86 0.22 26.42
N ALA A 333 15.16 0.19 25.13
CA ALA A 333 16.52 0.25 24.61
C ALA A 333 17.19 1.61 24.87
N ALA A 334 16.42 2.70 24.85
CA ALA A 334 16.87 4.04 25.22
C ALA A 334 17.09 4.23 26.74
N GLY A 335 16.69 3.26 27.58
CA GLY A 335 16.76 3.35 29.04
C GLY A 335 15.71 4.27 29.68
N ASP A 336 14.72 4.74 28.91
CA ASP A 336 13.61 5.55 29.43
C ASP A 336 12.52 4.61 29.97
N GLU A 337 12.76 4.07 31.17
CA GLU A 337 11.90 3.06 31.80
C GLU A 337 10.47 3.59 31.99
N THR A 338 10.31 4.86 32.36
CA THR A 338 8.99 5.48 32.54
C THR A 338 8.18 5.43 31.25
N LYS A 339 8.75 5.88 30.13
CA LYS A 339 8.05 5.83 28.84
C LYS A 339 7.91 4.41 28.29
N ALA A 340 8.83 3.52 28.63
CA ALA A 340 8.71 2.12 28.28
C ALA A 340 7.48 1.49 28.94
N GLN A 341 7.19 1.83 30.20
CA GLN A 341 6.00 1.36 30.92
C GLN A 341 4.71 1.99 30.35
N GLU A 342 4.71 3.29 30.05
CA GLU A 342 3.57 3.93 29.37
C GLU A 342 3.27 3.29 28.00
N ALA A 343 4.31 3.02 27.22
CA ALA A 343 4.17 2.37 25.92
C ALA A 343 3.69 0.92 26.04
N LEU A 344 4.11 0.19 27.08
CA LEU A 344 3.62 -1.15 27.37
C LEU A 344 2.14 -1.11 27.78
N ALA A 345 1.74 -0.17 28.63
CA ALA A 345 0.35 0.00 29.03
C ALA A 345 -0.57 0.24 27.83
N ALA A 346 -0.16 1.09 26.89
CA ALA A 346 -0.91 1.32 25.65
C ALA A 346 -1.00 0.07 24.77
N LEU A 347 0.05 -0.76 24.69
CA LEU A 347 0.00 -2.02 23.96
C LEU A 347 -0.95 -3.03 24.63
N VAL A 348 -0.94 -3.10 25.96
CA VAL A 348 -1.85 -3.95 26.76
C VAL A 348 -3.30 -3.49 26.59
N GLU A 349 -3.55 -2.19 26.53
CA GLU A 349 -4.90 -1.64 26.26
C GLU A 349 -5.39 -2.02 24.85
N ALA A 350 -4.49 -1.98 23.85
CA ALA A 350 -4.84 -2.31 22.47
C ALA A 350 -5.05 -3.82 22.24
N ASP A 351 -4.25 -4.68 22.88
CA ASP A 351 -4.41 -6.13 22.79
C ASP A 351 -3.77 -6.86 23.99
N PRO A 352 -4.52 -7.06 25.09
CA PRO A 352 -3.99 -7.73 26.27
C PRO A 352 -3.69 -9.20 25.99
N THR A 353 -4.48 -9.85 25.13
CA THR A 353 -4.30 -11.27 24.76
C THR A 353 -2.99 -11.48 24.00
N LEU A 354 -2.64 -10.57 23.08
CA LEU A 354 -1.36 -10.63 22.36
C LEU A 354 -0.17 -10.50 23.31
N VAL A 355 -0.21 -9.58 24.28
CA VAL A 355 0.88 -9.39 25.24
C VAL A 355 1.08 -10.64 26.09
N VAL A 356 -0.01 -11.22 26.61
CA VAL A 356 0.04 -12.47 27.37
C VAL A 356 0.58 -13.61 26.52
N GLN A 357 0.08 -13.79 25.28
CA GLN A 357 0.52 -14.86 24.39
C GLN A 357 2.01 -14.75 24.07
N GLN A 358 2.50 -13.57 23.70
CA GLN A 358 3.92 -13.36 23.39
C GLN A 358 4.82 -13.62 24.61
N ALA A 359 4.38 -13.20 25.80
CA ALA A 359 5.09 -13.46 27.04
C ALA A 359 5.17 -14.98 27.35
N LEU A 360 4.05 -15.70 27.21
CA LEU A 360 4.00 -17.15 27.38
C LEU A 360 4.91 -17.88 26.38
N GLU A 361 4.82 -17.56 25.08
CA GLU A 361 5.62 -18.20 24.02
C GLU A 361 7.12 -17.98 24.24
N ARG A 362 7.51 -16.75 24.57
CA ARG A 362 8.91 -16.43 24.86
C ARG A 362 9.40 -17.10 26.15
N GLY A 363 8.57 -17.13 27.19
CA GLY A 363 8.88 -17.81 28.45
C GLY A 363 9.14 -19.31 28.24
N VAL A 364 8.28 -19.99 27.47
CA VAL A 364 8.46 -21.41 27.14
C VAL A 364 9.75 -21.64 26.34
N ALA A 365 10.04 -20.79 25.34
CA ALA A 365 11.27 -20.90 24.56
C ALA A 365 12.54 -20.75 25.43
N LEU A 366 12.55 -19.77 26.36
CA LEU A 366 13.66 -19.56 27.29
C LEU A 366 13.82 -20.70 28.28
N TYR A 367 12.72 -21.23 28.81
CA TYR A 367 12.72 -22.38 29.71
C TYR A 367 13.33 -23.61 29.03
N ASN A 368 12.91 -23.89 27.79
CA ASN A 368 13.45 -24.99 26.99
C ASN A 368 14.94 -24.80 26.63
N ALA A 369 15.41 -23.55 26.58
CA ALA A 369 16.82 -23.22 26.42
C ALA A 369 17.63 -23.35 27.73
N GLY A 370 16.98 -23.68 28.85
CA GLY A 370 17.59 -23.82 30.16
C GLY A 370 17.74 -22.51 30.96
N ASP A 371 17.28 -21.38 30.41
CA ASP A 371 17.32 -20.09 31.10
C ASP A 371 16.04 -19.88 31.93
N ALA A 372 15.97 -20.59 33.06
CA ALA A 372 14.80 -20.57 33.94
C ALA A 372 14.53 -19.18 34.54
N ARG A 373 15.56 -18.35 34.72
CA ARG A 373 15.42 -16.98 35.25
C ARG A 373 14.81 -16.05 34.21
N ALA A 374 15.33 -16.01 32.99
CA ALA A 374 14.73 -15.19 31.94
C ALA A 374 13.32 -15.67 31.59
N ALA A 375 13.06 -16.98 31.68
CA ALA A 375 11.73 -17.54 31.50
C ALA A 375 10.74 -17.07 32.58
N SER A 376 11.13 -17.09 33.86
CA SER A 376 10.25 -16.63 34.95
C SER A 376 9.86 -15.17 34.77
N GLU A 377 10.78 -14.30 34.36
CA GLU A 377 10.47 -12.89 34.05
C GLU A 377 9.40 -12.73 32.97
N GLN A 378 9.35 -13.62 31.97
CA GLN A 378 8.31 -13.56 30.94
C GLN A 378 6.96 -14.04 31.46
N PHE A 379 6.93 -15.11 32.25
CA PHE A 379 5.68 -15.58 32.83
C PHE A 379 5.13 -14.61 33.89
N GLU A 380 5.98 -13.95 34.66
CA GLU A 380 5.60 -12.84 35.55
C GLU A 380 4.99 -11.67 34.77
N ARG A 381 5.53 -11.35 33.59
CA ARG A 381 4.92 -10.35 32.69
C ARG A 381 3.54 -10.78 32.19
N ALA A 382 3.35 -12.06 31.89
CA ALA A 382 2.02 -12.56 31.52
C ALA A 382 1.03 -12.40 32.69
N LEU A 383 1.44 -12.76 33.91
CA LEU A 383 0.62 -12.61 35.12
C LEU A 383 0.37 -11.16 35.54
N ALA A 384 1.26 -10.23 35.17
CA ALA A 384 1.02 -8.81 35.40
C ALA A 384 -0.17 -8.27 34.57
N VAL A 385 -0.47 -8.91 33.42
CA VAL A 385 -1.61 -8.56 32.56
C VAL A 385 -2.83 -9.43 32.88
N GLU A 386 -2.64 -10.74 33.02
CA GLU A 386 -3.68 -11.71 33.36
C GLU A 386 -3.26 -12.50 34.62
N PRO A 387 -3.57 -11.98 35.83
CA PRO A 387 -3.15 -12.61 37.09
C PRO A 387 -3.66 -14.04 37.31
N ASP A 388 -4.70 -14.44 36.59
CA ASP A 388 -5.33 -15.75 36.71
C ASP A 388 -5.01 -16.67 35.51
N ASN A 389 -3.92 -16.38 34.78
CA ASN A 389 -3.49 -17.24 33.68
C ASN A 389 -2.87 -18.55 34.21
N ALA A 390 -3.65 -19.63 34.18
CA ALA A 390 -3.26 -20.94 34.70
C ALA A 390 -1.94 -21.45 34.10
N LYS A 391 -1.74 -21.28 32.78
CA LYS A 391 -0.53 -21.74 32.08
C LYS A 391 0.72 -20.99 32.53
N ALA A 392 0.64 -19.68 32.75
CA ALA A 392 1.75 -18.90 33.31
C ALA A 392 2.11 -19.35 34.73
N HIS A 393 1.11 -19.63 35.58
CA HIS A 393 1.34 -20.22 36.91
C HIS A 393 2.03 -21.59 36.82
N TYR A 394 1.56 -22.49 35.96
CA TYR A 394 2.21 -23.79 35.78
C TYR A 394 3.69 -23.67 35.39
N HIS A 395 4.00 -22.84 34.39
CA HIS A 395 5.37 -22.68 33.94
C HIS A 395 6.25 -21.91 34.95
N LEU A 396 5.71 -20.97 35.74
CA LEU A 396 6.45 -20.38 36.85
C LEU A 396 6.80 -21.40 37.92
N GLY A 397 5.88 -22.33 38.22
CA GLY A 397 6.17 -23.47 39.07
C GLY A 397 7.40 -24.23 38.60
N LEU A 398 7.43 -24.60 37.31
CA LEU A 398 8.58 -25.28 36.69
C LEU A 398 9.87 -24.44 36.72
N CYS A 399 9.80 -23.15 36.42
CA CYS A 399 10.94 -22.24 36.50
C CYS A 399 11.53 -22.21 37.91
N PHE A 400 10.69 -22.07 38.94
CA PHE A 400 11.16 -21.99 40.33
C PHE A 400 11.73 -23.31 40.85
N VAL A 401 11.23 -24.46 40.38
CA VAL A 401 11.89 -25.76 40.63
C VAL A 401 13.31 -25.75 40.08
N ASN A 402 13.52 -25.33 38.83
CA ASN A 402 14.85 -25.27 38.22
C ASN A 402 15.78 -24.24 38.90
N LEU A 403 15.20 -23.19 39.48
CA LEU A 403 15.94 -22.18 40.26
C LEU A 403 16.19 -22.60 41.72
N GLY A 404 15.57 -23.70 42.19
CA GLY A 404 15.67 -24.19 43.56
C GLY A 404 14.83 -23.43 44.59
N ASP A 405 13.89 -22.58 44.16
CA ASP A 405 12.96 -21.86 45.04
C ASP A 405 11.67 -22.67 45.23
N ASN A 406 11.76 -23.72 46.05
CA ASN A 406 10.65 -24.66 46.27
C ASN A 406 9.40 -23.97 46.83
N ALA A 407 9.57 -22.89 47.62
CA ALA A 407 8.46 -22.15 48.20
C ALA A 407 7.62 -21.47 47.12
N LYS A 408 8.26 -20.74 46.20
CA LYS A 408 7.55 -20.12 45.06
C LYS A 408 7.03 -21.16 44.09
N ALA A 409 7.78 -22.23 43.84
CA ALA A 409 7.32 -23.32 42.99
C ALA A 409 5.99 -23.89 43.50
N ARG A 410 5.91 -24.12 44.82
CA ARG A 410 4.69 -24.59 45.49
C ARG A 410 3.53 -23.64 45.30
N GLU A 411 3.73 -22.35 45.58
CA GLU A 411 2.71 -21.31 45.43
C GLU A 411 2.10 -21.31 44.02
N HIS A 412 2.95 -21.34 42.99
CA HIS A 412 2.49 -21.29 41.61
C HIS A 412 1.81 -22.58 41.14
N PHE A 413 2.25 -23.77 41.58
CA PHE A 413 1.55 -25.02 41.29
C PHE A 413 0.20 -25.13 42.00
N GLU A 414 0.11 -24.69 43.26
CA GLU A 414 -1.16 -24.62 44.00
C GLU A 414 -2.15 -23.68 43.29
N ARG A 415 -1.67 -22.51 42.83
CA ARG A 415 -2.50 -21.56 42.07
C ARG A 415 -2.94 -22.13 40.71
N PHE A 416 -2.05 -22.80 39.98
CA PHE A 416 -2.39 -23.49 38.74
C PHE A 416 -3.50 -24.52 38.94
N LEU A 417 -3.37 -25.40 39.95
CA LEU A 417 -4.37 -26.43 40.25
C LEU A 417 -5.71 -25.85 40.72
N ALA A 418 -5.71 -24.68 41.37
CA ALA A 418 -6.93 -23.97 41.72
C ALA A 418 -7.64 -23.38 40.50
N LEU A 419 -6.89 -22.92 39.50
CA LEU A 419 -7.42 -22.31 38.28
C LEU A 419 -7.85 -23.34 37.22
N ALA A 420 -7.11 -24.45 37.08
CA ALA A 420 -7.31 -25.45 36.05
C ALA A 420 -7.11 -26.89 36.58
N PRO A 421 -8.02 -27.40 37.45
CA PRO A 421 -7.87 -28.69 38.12
C PRO A 421 -7.90 -29.92 37.19
N ASP A 422 -8.47 -29.76 35.99
CA ASP A 422 -8.65 -30.80 34.96
C ASP A 422 -7.71 -30.62 33.75
N ASP A 423 -6.75 -29.69 33.84
CA ASP A 423 -5.75 -29.48 32.78
C ASP A 423 -4.88 -30.74 32.59
N PRO A 424 -4.44 -31.07 31.35
CA PRO A 424 -3.54 -32.20 31.12
C PRO A 424 -2.28 -32.21 32.00
N ASP A 425 -1.77 -31.04 32.38
CA ASP A 425 -0.59 -30.89 33.23
C ASP A 425 -0.92 -30.98 34.74
N ALA A 426 -2.19 -31.06 35.14
CA ALA A 426 -2.61 -31.10 36.55
C ALA A 426 -2.10 -32.33 37.31
N GLY A 427 -1.92 -33.48 36.64
CA GLY A 427 -1.28 -34.65 37.23
C GLY A 427 0.17 -34.37 37.61
N THR A 428 0.93 -33.84 36.64
CA THR A 428 2.33 -33.45 36.82
C THR A 428 2.50 -32.43 37.94
N ALA A 429 1.66 -31.40 37.99
CA ALA A 429 1.74 -30.37 39.04
C ALA A 429 1.50 -30.95 40.45
N ARG A 430 0.55 -31.90 40.61
CA ARG A 430 0.33 -32.59 41.90
C ARG A 430 1.54 -33.43 42.30
N ASP A 431 2.14 -34.14 41.35
CA ASP A 431 3.34 -34.93 41.61
C ASP A 431 4.50 -34.02 42.04
N MET A 432 4.73 -32.89 41.32
CA MET A 432 5.76 -31.91 41.68
C MET A 432 5.54 -31.35 43.09
N LEU A 433 4.31 -31.03 43.49
CA LEU A 433 4.02 -30.56 44.86
C LEU A 433 4.43 -31.56 45.94
N ASN A 434 4.27 -32.86 45.70
CA ASN A 434 4.70 -33.90 46.65
C ASN A 434 6.24 -33.99 46.76
N TYR A 435 6.97 -33.61 45.70
CA TYR A 435 8.44 -33.59 45.70
C TYR A 435 9.04 -32.31 46.31
N LEU A 436 8.22 -31.27 46.50
CA LEU A 436 8.63 -29.96 47.03
C LEU A 436 8.39 -29.82 48.56
N GLU A 437 8.10 -30.93 49.25
CA GLU A 437 7.92 -31.00 50.72
C GLU A 437 9.17 -30.63 51.52
#